data_AF-A0AAD7NFM6-F1
#
_entry.id   AF-A0AAD7NFM6-F1
#
_cell.length_a   1.000
_cell.length_b   1.000
_cell.length_c   1.000
_cell.angle_alpha   90.00
_cell.angle_beta   90.00
_cell.angle_gamma   90.00
#
_symmetry.space_group_name_H-M   'P 1'
#
loop_
_entity.id
_entity.type
_entity.pdbx_description
1 polymer ?
#
loop_
_entity_poly.entity_id
_entity_poly.type
_entity_poly.pdbx_seq_one_letter_code
_entity_poly.pdbx_strand_id
1 'polypeptide(L)'
;MPLRPADLDAASLTAASGVQLNFWIDTANTASKTAGGKKVLVKTGNIEARRHRLADYYNIDLTNIPAAMTIGPVTRDRTINEMQWSHLRALGSEWARKDSAGIPFQLIAESADIQPSHQQLLPSIKFAIDEALTTSFQSSTSSENDTLGSMDTETIQALIQSAKEGDIGSNEPPTIPNSSASLSTGDRLPLNLNVTSSSYSPSVPSSSTSTVAPPPLTSPIEPTTSLDSIILASGGMSVEALNRADSLREVITQIENGDVAKIRKLYGPQKDRATNPMWATIKVTITRRERLGSELANEFNGDKEWFFTFFTFTPDPSTGKKRKSTEPVAKLHPLRRVVEAIPHRDKDLQMEQSLEEYQNDSVFSEDAWNTKWEGKNKWEIWREIGKEKY
;
A
#
# COMPACT_ATOMS: atom_id res chain seq x y z
N MET A 1 -26.83 16.60 -38.91
CA MET A 1 -26.92 15.59 -37.84
C MET A 1 -25.99 14.43 -38.22
N PRO A 2 -25.00 14.07 -37.40
CA PRO A 2 -24.14 12.94 -37.70
C PRO A 2 -24.93 11.62 -37.70
N LEU A 3 -24.50 10.69 -38.54
CA LEU A 3 -25.11 9.36 -38.64
C LEU A 3 -25.08 8.64 -37.29
N ARG A 4 -26.21 8.09 -36.89
CA ARG A 4 -26.35 7.26 -35.69
C ARG A 4 -25.52 5.97 -35.85
N PRO A 5 -24.67 5.59 -34.88
CA PRO A 5 -23.97 4.31 -34.91
C PRO A 5 -24.96 3.14 -35.03
N ALA A 6 -24.65 2.15 -35.88
CA ALA A 6 -25.57 1.04 -36.16
C ALA A 6 -25.98 0.25 -34.91
N ASP A 7 -25.06 0.12 -33.94
CA ASP A 7 -25.27 -0.66 -32.72
C ASP A 7 -25.93 0.14 -31.57
N LEU A 8 -26.22 1.43 -31.80
CA LEU A 8 -26.81 2.29 -30.79
C LEU A 8 -28.33 2.24 -30.90
N ASP A 9 -29.03 1.51 -30.04
CA ASP A 9 -30.49 1.48 -29.94
C ASP A 9 -30.96 1.70 -28.49
N ALA A 10 -32.28 1.73 -28.26
CA ALA A 10 -32.82 2.01 -26.93
C ALA A 10 -32.39 0.93 -25.91
N ALA A 11 -32.31 -0.33 -26.34
CA ALA A 11 -31.89 -1.45 -25.50
C ALA A 11 -30.40 -1.35 -25.14
N SER A 12 -29.53 -1.12 -26.14
CA SER A 12 -28.09 -0.99 -25.95
C SER A 12 -27.73 0.25 -25.13
N LEU A 13 -28.46 1.36 -25.30
CA LEU A 13 -28.27 2.57 -24.50
C LEU A 13 -28.66 2.37 -23.03
N THR A 14 -29.74 1.61 -22.77
CA THR A 14 -30.20 1.29 -21.40
C THR A 14 -29.28 0.30 -20.70
N ALA A 15 -28.69 -0.65 -21.44
CA ALA A 15 -27.74 -1.62 -20.91
C ALA A 15 -26.29 -1.09 -20.81
N ALA A 16 -25.98 0.02 -21.48
CA ALA A 16 -24.60 0.51 -21.60
C ALA A 16 -23.96 0.89 -20.27
N SER A 17 -22.71 0.47 -20.11
CA SER A 17 -21.81 0.87 -19.02
C SER A 17 -21.34 2.32 -19.19
N GLY A 18 -20.81 2.93 -18.12
CA GLY A 18 -20.28 4.30 -18.16
C GLY A 18 -19.15 4.50 -19.19
N VAL A 19 -18.35 3.45 -19.46
CA VAL A 19 -17.28 3.48 -20.47
C VAL A 19 -17.85 3.54 -21.89
N GLN A 20 -18.84 2.70 -22.20
CA GLN A 20 -19.53 2.69 -23.50
C GLN A 20 -20.24 4.02 -23.78
N LEU A 21 -20.91 4.59 -22.77
CA LEU A 21 -21.54 5.91 -22.91
C LEU A 21 -20.51 7.01 -23.22
N ASN A 22 -19.34 6.99 -22.56
CA ASN A 22 -18.28 7.94 -22.85
C ASN A 22 -17.73 7.80 -24.27
N PHE A 23 -17.56 6.56 -24.73
CA PHE A 23 -17.13 6.27 -26.09
C PHE A 23 -18.10 6.88 -27.12
N TRP A 24 -19.41 6.64 -26.99
CA TRP A 24 -20.40 7.21 -27.91
C TRP A 24 -20.48 8.74 -27.84
N ILE A 25 -20.31 9.33 -26.64
CA ILE A 25 -20.21 10.80 -26.49
C ILE A 25 -18.97 11.35 -27.22
N ASP A 26 -17.84 10.66 -27.17
CA ASP A 26 -16.63 11.05 -27.91
C ASP A 26 -16.80 10.92 -29.41
N THR A 27 -17.42 9.83 -29.87
CA THR A 27 -17.74 9.64 -31.30
C THR A 27 -18.64 10.77 -31.80
N ALA A 28 -19.71 11.11 -31.07
CA ALA A 28 -20.62 12.19 -31.41
C ALA A 28 -19.91 13.56 -31.48
N ASN A 29 -19.07 13.86 -30.48
CA ASN A 29 -18.32 15.11 -30.43
C ASN A 29 -17.25 15.21 -31.52
N THR A 30 -16.59 14.10 -31.85
CA THR A 30 -15.61 14.02 -32.93
C THR A 30 -16.29 14.24 -34.27
N ALA A 31 -17.43 13.59 -34.52
CA ALA A 31 -18.22 13.80 -35.73
C ALA A 31 -18.70 15.25 -35.88
N SER A 32 -19.15 15.89 -34.80
CA SER A 32 -19.49 17.32 -34.80
C SER A 32 -18.28 18.19 -35.14
N LYS A 33 -17.11 17.92 -34.54
CA LYS A 33 -15.87 18.66 -34.80
C LYS A 33 -15.42 18.53 -36.25
N THR A 34 -15.50 17.34 -36.85
CA THR A 34 -15.18 17.12 -38.27
C THR A 34 -16.11 17.90 -39.19
N ALA A 35 -17.36 18.11 -38.79
CA ALA A 35 -18.32 18.95 -39.51
C ALA A 35 -18.16 20.46 -39.22
N GLY A 36 -17.08 20.88 -38.54
CA GLY A 36 -16.85 22.28 -38.16
C GLY A 36 -17.69 22.77 -36.97
N GLY A 37 -18.39 21.87 -36.28
CA GLY A 37 -19.23 22.17 -35.12
C GLY A 37 -18.45 22.25 -33.80
N LYS A 38 -19.09 22.86 -32.80
CA LYS A 38 -18.63 22.84 -31.40
C LYS A 38 -18.97 21.49 -30.74
N LYS A 39 -18.35 21.23 -29.59
CA LYS A 39 -18.66 20.07 -28.73
C LYS A 39 -20.14 20.09 -28.34
N VAL A 40 -20.86 19.00 -28.60
CA VAL A 40 -22.33 18.94 -28.43
C VAL A 40 -22.74 18.23 -27.14
N LEU A 41 -21.96 17.23 -26.71
CA LEU A 41 -22.28 16.40 -25.54
C LEU A 41 -21.22 16.51 -24.44
N VAL A 42 -21.68 16.66 -23.20
CA VAL A 42 -20.83 16.72 -22.00
C VAL A 42 -20.73 15.35 -21.33
N LYS A 43 -19.53 14.97 -20.88
CA LYS A 43 -19.25 13.69 -20.19
C LYS A 43 -19.60 13.66 -18.70
N THR A 44 -19.97 14.79 -18.10
CA THR A 44 -20.22 14.88 -16.64
C THR A 44 -21.64 14.46 -16.29
N GLY A 45 -21.86 14.00 -15.05
CA GLY A 45 -23.16 13.54 -14.55
C GLY A 45 -23.25 12.02 -14.34
N ASN A 46 -24.34 11.57 -13.72
CA ASN A 46 -24.66 10.16 -13.52
C ASN A 46 -24.92 9.44 -14.85
N ILE A 47 -24.98 8.11 -14.79
CA ILE A 47 -25.16 7.25 -15.96
C ILE A 47 -26.51 7.54 -16.64
N GLU A 48 -27.61 7.72 -15.88
CA GLU A 48 -28.92 8.02 -16.48
C GLU A 48 -28.94 9.35 -17.25
N ALA A 49 -28.34 10.43 -16.72
CA ALA A 49 -28.28 11.71 -17.44
C ALA A 49 -27.48 11.60 -18.74
N ARG A 50 -26.42 10.77 -18.77
CA ARG A 50 -25.67 10.53 -20.00
C ARG A 50 -26.49 9.74 -21.02
N ARG A 51 -27.27 8.75 -20.58
CA ARG A 51 -28.21 8.00 -21.44
C ARG A 51 -29.25 8.93 -22.03
N HIS A 52 -29.90 9.77 -21.23
CA HIS A 52 -30.88 10.74 -21.72
C HIS A 52 -30.29 11.71 -22.74
N ARG A 53 -29.12 12.31 -22.46
CA ARG A 53 -28.49 13.22 -23.44
C ARG A 53 -28.15 12.55 -24.77
N LEU A 54 -27.68 11.30 -24.74
CA LEU A 54 -27.42 10.53 -25.95
C LEU A 54 -28.71 10.17 -26.68
N ALA A 55 -29.76 9.80 -25.94
CA ALA A 55 -31.08 9.53 -26.49
C ALA A 55 -31.66 10.76 -27.18
N ASP A 56 -31.62 11.92 -26.52
CA ASP A 56 -32.06 13.21 -27.07
C ASP A 56 -31.27 13.58 -28.33
N TYR A 57 -29.94 13.39 -28.31
CA TYR A 57 -29.07 13.74 -29.44
C TYR A 57 -29.33 12.90 -30.69
N TYR A 58 -29.61 11.60 -30.52
CA TYR A 58 -29.89 10.68 -31.61
C TYR A 58 -31.39 10.46 -31.88
N ASN A 59 -32.27 11.19 -31.18
CA ASN A 59 -33.72 11.01 -31.21
C ASN A 59 -34.16 9.55 -30.95
N ILE A 60 -33.59 8.93 -29.91
CA ILE A 60 -33.95 7.58 -29.46
C ILE A 60 -34.96 7.70 -28.33
N ASP A 61 -36.16 7.14 -28.50
CA ASP A 61 -37.16 7.11 -27.44
C ASP A 61 -36.83 6.02 -26.40
N LEU A 62 -36.51 6.43 -25.18
CA LEU A 62 -36.22 5.55 -24.05
C LEU A 62 -37.49 5.03 -23.34
N THR A 63 -38.68 5.54 -23.66
CA THR A 63 -39.92 5.14 -23.00
C THR A 63 -40.49 3.83 -23.54
N ASN A 64 -40.11 3.45 -24.76
CA ASN A 64 -40.63 2.27 -25.45
C ASN A 64 -39.59 1.14 -25.51
N ILE A 65 -39.11 0.70 -24.34
CA ILE A 65 -38.20 -0.45 -24.24
C ILE A 65 -39.06 -1.72 -24.16
N PRO A 66 -39.13 -2.56 -25.20
CA PRO A 66 -39.79 -3.85 -25.08
C PRO A 66 -39.12 -4.63 -23.96
N ALA A 67 -39.92 -5.19 -23.05
CA ALA A 67 -39.47 -5.91 -21.84
C ALA A 67 -38.75 -7.24 -22.13
N ALA A 68 -38.14 -7.40 -23.31
CA ALA A 68 -37.34 -8.55 -23.69
C ALA A 68 -36.06 -8.57 -22.83
N MET A 69 -35.88 -9.70 -22.16
CA MET A 69 -34.80 -9.97 -21.21
C MET A 69 -33.45 -9.51 -21.74
N THR A 70 -32.83 -8.62 -20.97
CA THR A 70 -31.53 -7.98 -21.21
C THR A 70 -30.39 -9.00 -21.08
N ILE A 71 -30.32 -9.96 -22.00
CA ILE A 71 -29.09 -10.70 -22.26
C ILE A 71 -28.29 -9.82 -23.20
N GLY A 72 -27.60 -8.83 -22.63
CA GLY A 72 -26.66 -8.01 -23.40
C GLY A 72 -25.62 -8.91 -24.09
N PRO A 73 -25.08 -8.50 -25.24
CA PRO A 73 -24.02 -9.23 -25.90
C PRO A 73 -22.92 -9.52 -24.87
N VAL A 74 -22.57 -10.80 -24.71
CA VAL A 74 -21.54 -11.24 -23.78
C VAL A 74 -20.28 -10.45 -24.15
N THR A 75 -19.87 -9.53 -23.29
CA THR A 75 -18.68 -8.72 -23.54
C THR A 75 -17.52 -9.69 -23.69
N ARG A 76 -16.60 -9.42 -24.62
CA ARG A 76 -15.41 -10.27 -24.83
C ARG A 76 -14.69 -10.56 -23.51
N ASP A 77 -14.66 -9.57 -22.61
CA ASP A 77 -14.08 -9.71 -21.26
C ASP A 77 -14.87 -10.65 -20.34
N ARG A 78 -16.19 -10.72 -20.49
CA ARG A 78 -17.03 -11.69 -19.78
C ARG A 78 -16.80 -13.10 -20.31
N THR A 79 -16.72 -13.28 -21.63
CA THR A 79 -16.38 -14.58 -22.22
C THR A 79 -14.97 -15.02 -21.83
N ILE A 80 -14.00 -14.10 -21.85
CA ILE A 80 -12.62 -14.38 -21.40
C ILE A 80 -12.61 -14.78 -19.93
N ASN A 81 -13.29 -14.03 -19.06
CA ASN A 81 -13.40 -14.39 -17.65
C ASN A 81 -14.06 -15.75 -17.46
N GLU A 82 -15.20 -16.01 -18.11
CA GLU A 82 -15.90 -17.28 -18.02
C GLU A 82 -15.03 -18.46 -18.50
N MET A 83 -14.27 -18.29 -19.58
CA MET A 83 -13.31 -19.29 -20.05
C MET A 83 -12.14 -19.49 -19.09
N GLN A 84 -11.56 -18.42 -18.54
CA GLN A 84 -10.46 -18.50 -17.57
C GLN A 84 -10.91 -19.23 -16.30
N TRP A 85 -12.08 -18.88 -15.76
CA TRP A 85 -12.65 -19.55 -14.59
C TRP A 85 -13.10 -20.98 -14.87
N SER A 86 -13.57 -21.28 -16.09
CA SER A 86 -13.86 -22.64 -16.51
C SER A 86 -12.59 -23.49 -16.57
N HIS A 87 -11.51 -22.95 -17.16
CA HIS A 87 -10.23 -23.64 -17.25
C HIS A 87 -9.62 -23.91 -15.86
N LEU A 88 -9.65 -22.93 -14.96
CA LEU A 88 -9.18 -23.10 -13.58
C LEU A 88 -9.98 -24.18 -12.82
N ARG A 89 -11.31 -24.24 -13.01
CA ARG A 89 -12.13 -25.31 -12.40
C ARG A 89 -11.81 -26.68 -12.99
N ALA A 90 -11.53 -26.77 -14.28
CA ALA A 90 -11.09 -28.00 -14.91
C ALA A 90 -9.73 -28.47 -14.36
N LEU A 91 -8.76 -27.56 -14.22
CA LEU A 91 -7.46 -27.85 -13.60
C LEU A 91 -7.60 -28.32 -12.15
N GLY A 92 -8.45 -27.65 -11.35
CA GLY A 92 -8.72 -28.08 -9.97
C GLY A 92 -9.35 -29.47 -9.89
N SER A 93 -10.24 -29.80 -10.82
CA SER A 93 -10.85 -31.14 -10.91
C SER A 93 -9.82 -32.21 -11.32
N GLU A 94 -8.93 -31.89 -12.25
CA GLU A 94 -7.85 -32.77 -12.66
C GLU A 94 -6.85 -33.01 -11.51
N TRP A 95 -6.48 -31.95 -10.79
CA TRP A 95 -5.62 -32.02 -9.62
C TRP A 95 -6.22 -32.96 -8.56
N ALA A 96 -7.48 -32.73 -8.17
CA ALA A 96 -8.17 -33.59 -7.20
C ALA A 96 -8.21 -35.07 -7.62
N ARG A 97 -8.42 -35.33 -8.93
CA ARG A 97 -8.40 -36.69 -9.48
C ARG A 97 -7.00 -37.32 -9.38
N LYS A 98 -5.94 -36.60 -9.75
CA LYS A 98 -4.56 -37.12 -9.69
C LYS A 98 -4.09 -37.35 -8.26
N ASP A 99 -4.43 -36.44 -7.36
CA ASP A 99 -4.15 -36.56 -5.93
C ASP A 99 -4.81 -37.82 -5.33
N SER A 100 -6.09 -38.04 -5.63
CA SER A 100 -6.81 -39.26 -5.20
C SER A 100 -6.22 -40.57 -5.74
N ALA A 101 -5.46 -40.51 -6.84
CA ALA A 101 -4.79 -41.65 -7.45
C ALA A 101 -3.31 -41.78 -7.01
N GLY A 102 -2.81 -40.87 -6.16
CA GLY A 102 -1.40 -40.82 -5.76
C GLY A 102 -0.44 -40.44 -6.90
N ILE A 103 -0.94 -39.79 -7.96
CA ILE A 103 -0.16 -39.38 -9.12
C ILE A 103 0.21 -37.90 -8.98
N PRO A 104 1.47 -37.49 -9.19
CA PRO A 104 1.83 -36.07 -9.14
C PRO A 104 1.13 -35.28 -10.25
N PHE A 105 0.52 -34.15 -9.89
CA PHE A 105 -0.08 -33.20 -10.83
C PHE A 105 1.00 -32.31 -11.46
N GLN A 106 1.07 -32.27 -12.78
CA GLN A 106 1.95 -31.39 -13.54
C GLN A 106 1.12 -30.28 -14.18
N LEU A 107 1.40 -29.03 -13.84
CA LEU A 107 0.66 -27.86 -14.34
C LEU A 107 1.01 -27.52 -15.80
N ILE A 108 2.23 -27.86 -16.22
CA ILE A 108 2.69 -27.69 -17.59
C ILE A 108 2.65 -29.07 -18.21
N ALA A 109 1.81 -29.26 -19.23
CA ALA A 109 1.86 -30.48 -20.02
C ALA A 109 3.26 -30.56 -20.65
N GLU A 110 4.07 -31.49 -20.19
CA GLU A 110 5.35 -31.82 -20.78
C GLU A 110 5.04 -32.16 -22.24
N SER A 111 5.37 -31.24 -23.14
CA SER A 111 4.95 -31.28 -24.54
C SER A 111 5.75 -32.37 -25.22
N ALA A 112 5.24 -33.60 -25.13
CA ALA A 112 5.93 -34.83 -25.52
C ALA A 112 6.16 -34.98 -27.04
N ASP A 113 6.06 -33.92 -27.84
CA ASP A 113 6.18 -34.04 -29.30
C ASP A 113 6.74 -32.80 -30.04
N ILE A 114 7.52 -31.95 -29.36
CA ILE A 114 8.30 -30.92 -30.07
C ILE A 114 9.61 -31.56 -30.54
N GLN A 115 9.62 -32.00 -31.80
CA GLN A 115 10.81 -32.49 -32.51
C GLN A 115 12.05 -31.58 -32.32
N PRO A 116 13.25 -32.14 -32.16
CA PRO A 116 14.47 -31.41 -31.83
C PRO A 116 15.16 -30.81 -33.08
N SER A 117 14.47 -30.05 -33.93
CA SER A 117 15.08 -29.42 -35.11
C SER A 117 15.48 -27.94 -34.92
N HIS A 118 15.22 -27.34 -33.75
CA HIS A 118 15.52 -25.92 -33.50
C HIS A 118 16.52 -25.64 -32.36
N GLN A 119 17.35 -26.62 -31.95
CA GLN A 119 18.34 -26.44 -30.88
C GLN A 119 19.70 -25.84 -31.31
N GLN A 120 19.90 -25.42 -32.56
CA GLN A 120 21.20 -24.88 -33.00
C GLN A 120 21.45 -23.37 -32.74
N LEU A 121 20.51 -22.64 -32.13
CA LEU A 121 20.65 -21.18 -31.91
C LEU A 121 20.83 -20.74 -30.44
N LEU A 122 20.86 -21.67 -29.49
CA LEU A 122 20.99 -21.36 -28.06
C LEU A 122 22.44 -21.28 -27.49
N PRO A 123 23.52 -21.78 -28.14
CA PRO A 123 24.87 -21.61 -27.58
C PRO A 123 25.37 -20.15 -27.61
N SER A 124 24.93 -19.33 -28.57
CA SER A 124 25.43 -17.95 -28.73
C SER A 124 24.91 -16.97 -27.69
N ILE A 125 23.75 -17.22 -27.07
CA ILE A 125 23.18 -16.33 -26.05
C ILE A 125 23.80 -16.59 -24.68
N LYS A 126 24.22 -17.83 -24.37
CA LYS A 126 24.89 -18.13 -23.10
C LYS A 126 26.32 -17.57 -23.05
N PHE A 127 27.06 -17.61 -24.15
CA PHE A 127 28.44 -17.11 -24.19
C PHE A 127 28.52 -15.58 -24.01
N ALA A 128 27.56 -14.82 -24.55
CA ALA A 128 27.53 -13.37 -24.43
C ALA A 128 27.20 -12.87 -23.00
N ILE A 129 26.53 -13.69 -22.18
CA ILE A 129 26.14 -13.32 -20.81
C ILE A 129 27.28 -13.58 -19.82
N ASP A 130 28.05 -14.65 -20.00
CA ASP A 130 29.20 -14.95 -19.12
C ASP A 130 30.40 -14.02 -19.38
N GLU A 131 30.57 -13.55 -20.62
CA GLU A 131 31.65 -12.60 -20.99
C GLU A 131 31.37 -11.18 -20.45
N ALA A 132 30.09 -10.76 -20.39
CA ALA A 132 29.68 -9.48 -19.82
C ALA A 132 29.74 -9.43 -18.28
N LEU A 133 29.62 -10.58 -17.61
CA LEU A 133 29.68 -10.66 -16.14
C LEU A 133 31.13 -10.75 -15.61
N THR A 134 32.07 -11.24 -16.42
CA THR A 134 33.47 -11.41 -15.99
C THR A 134 34.32 -10.15 -16.18
N THR A 135 33.93 -9.23 -17.08
CA THR A 135 34.68 -7.98 -17.34
C THR A 135 34.39 -6.83 -16.37
N SER A 136 33.42 -6.98 -15.45
CA SER A 136 33.02 -5.88 -14.55
C SER A 136 33.70 -5.85 -13.17
N PHE A 137 34.65 -6.76 -12.88
CA PHE A 137 35.28 -6.86 -11.54
C PHE A 137 36.76 -6.47 -11.46
N GLN A 138 37.35 -5.85 -12.50
CA GLN A 138 38.73 -5.37 -12.45
C GLN A 138 38.87 -3.98 -13.06
N SER A 139 38.42 -2.94 -12.34
CA SER A 139 39.07 -1.63 -12.45
C SER A 139 38.69 -0.71 -11.28
N SER A 140 39.74 -0.07 -10.77
CA SER A 140 39.78 1.18 -9.99
C SER A 140 40.02 1.06 -8.49
N THR A 141 41.26 0.72 -8.16
CA THR A 141 41.99 1.31 -7.02
C THR A 141 42.85 2.45 -7.54
N SER A 142 42.51 3.72 -7.23
CA SER A 142 43.49 4.81 -6.99
C SER A 142 42.84 6.18 -6.77
N SER A 143 43.17 6.76 -5.62
CA SER A 143 43.47 8.17 -5.31
C SER A 143 42.45 9.30 -5.50
N GLU A 144 42.08 9.85 -4.32
CA GLU A 144 42.47 11.19 -3.82
C GLU A 144 41.36 12.23 -3.54
N ASN A 145 41.33 12.60 -2.24
CA ASN A 145 41.05 13.89 -1.60
C ASN A 145 39.64 14.46 -1.67
N ASP A 146 38.91 14.42 -0.54
CA ASP A 146 38.74 15.65 0.26
C ASP A 146 38.14 15.39 1.67
N THR A 147 38.97 15.69 2.67
CA THR A 147 38.70 16.43 3.91
C THR A 147 37.37 16.21 4.66
N LEU A 148 37.36 15.34 5.68
CA LEU A 148 36.46 15.49 6.83
C LEU A 148 37.03 14.84 8.12
N GLY A 149 37.19 15.67 9.15
CA GLY A 149 37.23 15.36 10.59
C GLY A 149 37.87 14.05 11.05
N SER A 150 39.13 14.14 11.47
CA SER A 150 39.81 13.15 12.32
C SER A 150 39.00 12.91 13.59
N MET A 151 38.33 11.77 13.67
CA MET A 151 37.69 11.27 14.88
C MET A 151 38.71 10.35 15.55
N ASP A 152 39.21 10.75 16.73
CA ASP A 152 40.31 10.09 17.41
C ASP A 152 40.01 8.61 17.66
N THR A 153 40.94 7.76 17.25
CA THR A 153 40.92 6.31 17.47
C THR A 153 40.87 5.92 18.95
N GLU A 154 41.19 6.87 19.84
CA GLU A 154 41.11 6.71 21.29
C GLU A 154 39.66 6.61 21.79
N THR A 155 38.71 7.31 21.14
CA THR A 155 37.28 7.22 21.51
C THR A 155 36.68 5.87 21.13
N ILE A 156 37.12 5.30 20.01
CA ILE A 156 36.66 3.97 19.55
C ILE A 156 37.24 2.87 20.44
N GLN A 157 38.49 3.00 20.90
CA GLN A 157 39.07 2.04 21.85
C GLN A 157 38.45 2.17 23.25
N ALA A 158 38.14 3.39 23.72
CA ALA A 158 37.43 3.58 24.99
C ALA A 158 36.03 2.95 24.97
N LEU A 159 35.28 3.07 23.86
CA LEU A 159 33.95 2.48 23.73
C LEU A 159 33.98 0.94 23.68
N ILE A 160 34.99 0.36 23.02
CA ILE A 160 35.17 -1.09 22.97
C ILE A 160 35.64 -1.64 24.32
N GLN A 161 36.42 -0.87 25.08
CA GLN A 161 36.87 -1.25 26.43
C GLN A 161 35.72 -1.21 27.44
N SER A 162 34.87 -0.18 27.41
CA SER A 162 33.68 -0.09 28.26
C SER A 162 32.66 -1.21 28.00
N ALA A 163 32.56 -1.70 26.76
CA ALA A 163 31.71 -2.84 26.42
C ALA A 163 32.27 -4.20 26.91
N LYS A 164 33.58 -4.29 27.17
CA LYS A 164 34.24 -5.51 27.66
C LYS A 164 34.24 -5.63 29.19
N GLU A 165 34.13 -4.53 29.91
CA GLU A 165 34.29 -4.53 31.38
C GLU A 165 32.99 -4.80 32.15
N GLY A 166 31.83 -4.92 31.49
CA GLY A 166 30.64 -5.51 32.09
C GLY A 166 30.25 -4.93 33.45
N ASP A 167 30.23 -3.59 33.56
CA ASP A 167 29.93 -2.91 34.82
C ASP A 167 28.45 -2.50 34.85
N ILE A 168 27.64 -3.30 35.56
CA ILE A 168 26.28 -2.99 35.96
C ILE A 168 26.37 -2.48 37.39
N GLY A 169 26.46 -1.16 37.59
CA GLY A 169 26.36 -0.59 38.92
C GLY A 169 26.56 0.92 39.02
N SER A 170 25.58 1.58 39.62
CA SER A 170 25.67 2.90 40.23
C SER A 170 25.45 4.12 39.32
N ASN A 171 24.22 4.63 39.35
CA ASN A 171 23.98 6.07 39.37
C ASN A 171 22.99 6.38 40.49
N GLU A 172 23.56 6.78 41.62
CA GLU A 172 22.90 7.47 42.73
C GLU A 172 22.43 8.87 42.29
N PRO A 173 21.19 9.31 42.61
CA PRO A 173 20.80 10.70 42.47
C PRO A 173 21.08 11.51 43.75
N PRO A 174 21.37 12.83 43.65
CA PRO A 174 21.74 13.64 44.81
C PRO A 174 20.53 13.98 45.69
N THR A 175 20.79 13.91 46.99
CA THR A 175 19.89 14.23 48.11
C THR A 175 19.89 15.72 48.45
N ILE A 176 18.69 16.34 48.62
CA ILE A 176 18.44 17.54 49.46
C ILE A 176 17.05 17.38 50.14
N PRO A 177 16.83 17.87 51.40
CA PRO A 177 16.01 17.17 52.39
C PRO A 177 14.65 17.80 52.76
N ASN A 178 13.85 16.97 53.46
CA ASN A 178 12.88 17.28 54.53
C ASN A 178 11.65 18.18 54.26
N SER A 179 10.44 17.62 54.35
CA SER A 179 9.70 17.53 55.64
C SER A 179 8.26 16.98 55.52
N SER A 180 7.98 16.00 56.38
CA SER A 180 6.75 15.72 57.18
C SER A 180 5.45 15.14 56.58
N ALA A 181 5.05 14.02 57.23
CA ALA A 181 3.71 13.50 57.53
C ALA A 181 2.93 12.81 56.38
N SER A 182 2.19 11.71 56.55
CA SER A 182 1.82 10.86 57.69
C SER A 182 1.04 9.64 57.16
N LEU A 183 1.32 8.44 57.69
CA LEU A 183 0.47 7.25 57.95
C LEU A 183 -0.68 6.85 56.98
N SER A 184 -0.63 5.60 56.48
CA SER A 184 -1.61 4.49 56.70
C SER A 184 -1.33 3.36 55.67
N THR A 185 -0.71 2.23 56.03
CA THR A 185 -1.23 0.98 56.63
C THR A 185 -2.01 0.05 55.67
N GLY A 186 -1.50 -1.19 55.53
CA GLY A 186 -2.19 -2.40 55.06
C GLY A 186 -2.15 -2.64 53.55
N ASP A 187 -1.91 -3.82 52.99
CA ASP A 187 -1.75 -5.16 53.54
C ASP A 187 -1.03 -6.04 52.51
N ARG A 188 -0.28 -7.02 53.02
CA ARG A 188 0.45 -8.06 52.28
C ARG A 188 -0.47 -9.24 51.98
N LEU A 189 -0.33 -9.85 50.80
CA LEU A 189 -0.38 -11.32 50.63
C LEU A 189 0.52 -11.76 49.44
N PRO A 190 1.32 -12.83 49.57
CA PRO A 190 2.10 -13.39 48.47
C PRO A 190 1.39 -14.61 47.86
N LEU A 191 1.34 -14.69 46.53
CA LEU A 191 1.01 -15.92 45.81
C LEU A 191 2.24 -16.42 45.07
N ASN A 192 2.69 -17.58 45.54
CA ASN A 192 3.81 -18.38 45.10
C ASN A 192 3.29 -19.34 44.02
N LEU A 193 3.84 -19.31 42.81
CA LEU A 193 3.59 -20.33 41.79
C LEU A 193 4.92 -20.81 41.20
N ASN A 194 5.34 -21.96 41.72
CA ASN A 194 6.45 -22.77 41.27
C ASN A 194 5.98 -23.60 40.07
N VAL A 195 6.59 -23.41 38.89
CA VAL A 195 6.35 -24.28 37.72
C VAL A 195 7.64 -25.00 37.39
N THR A 196 7.68 -26.27 37.81
CA THR A 196 8.70 -27.25 37.44
C THR A 196 8.31 -27.85 36.09
N SER A 197 9.16 -27.74 35.07
CA SER A 197 9.00 -28.48 33.81
C SER A 197 10.16 -29.46 33.63
N SER A 198 9.80 -30.73 33.69
CA SER A 198 10.68 -31.89 33.59
C SER A 198 11.12 -32.15 32.16
N SER A 199 12.43 -32.31 32.01
CA SER A 199 13.10 -32.86 30.83
C SER A 199 12.89 -34.38 30.75
N TYR A 200 12.47 -34.88 29.58
CA TYR A 200 12.51 -36.30 29.25
C TYR A 200 13.21 -36.48 27.89
N SER A 201 14.43 -37.02 27.96
CA SER A 201 15.12 -37.67 26.84
C SER A 201 14.83 -39.17 26.87
N PRO A 202 14.50 -39.80 25.73
CA PRO A 202 14.71 -41.22 25.55
C PRO A 202 15.86 -41.50 24.58
N SER A 203 16.91 -42.11 25.11
CA SER A 203 17.96 -42.80 24.35
C SER A 203 17.43 -44.16 23.89
N VAL A 204 17.69 -44.54 22.64
CA VAL A 204 17.47 -45.90 22.12
C VAL A 204 18.78 -46.49 21.59
N PRO A 205 19.00 -47.82 21.74
CA PRO A 205 20.28 -48.45 21.47
C PRO A 205 20.44 -48.91 20.02
N SER A 206 21.70 -48.94 19.60
CA SER A 206 22.22 -49.50 18.36
C SER A 206 21.93 -51.00 18.22
N SER A 207 21.66 -51.44 16.99
CA SER A 207 21.87 -52.82 16.55
C SER A 207 22.37 -52.85 15.11
N SER A 208 23.29 -53.77 14.88
CA SER A 208 24.20 -53.99 13.76
C SER A 208 23.53 -54.67 12.55
N THR A 209 24.35 -54.84 11.49
CA THR A 209 24.22 -55.76 10.33
C THR A 209 23.27 -55.37 9.19
N SER A 210 23.82 -54.86 8.08
CA SER A 210 24.18 -55.68 6.91
C SER A 210 24.56 -54.83 5.70
N THR A 211 25.70 -55.19 5.12
CA THR A 211 26.29 -54.68 3.88
C THR A 211 25.44 -55.07 2.67
N VAL A 212 24.82 -54.09 1.99
CA VAL A 212 24.37 -54.20 0.59
C VAL A 212 24.63 -52.86 -0.10
N ALA A 213 25.36 -52.90 -1.22
CA ALA A 213 25.73 -51.73 -2.00
C ALA A 213 24.50 -51.09 -2.70
N PRO A 214 24.33 -49.75 -2.64
CA PRO A 214 23.25 -49.08 -3.34
C PRO A 214 23.64 -48.75 -4.81
N PRO A 215 22.67 -48.72 -5.74
CA PRO A 215 22.86 -48.21 -7.10
C PRO A 215 23.04 -46.67 -7.11
N PRO A 216 23.60 -46.09 -8.19
CA PRO A 216 23.93 -44.67 -8.24
C PRO A 216 22.68 -43.79 -8.11
N LEU A 217 22.61 -43.03 -7.02
CA LEU A 217 21.64 -41.97 -6.79
C LEU A 217 21.75 -40.91 -7.89
N THR A 218 20.72 -40.84 -8.72
CA THR A 218 20.46 -39.69 -9.58
C THR A 218 19.89 -38.59 -8.68
N SER A 219 20.71 -37.58 -8.39
CA SER A 219 20.31 -36.43 -7.57
C SER A 219 19.03 -35.79 -8.16
N PRO A 220 17.97 -35.57 -7.37
CA PRO A 220 16.80 -34.82 -7.81
C PRO A 220 17.26 -33.41 -8.21
N ILE A 221 17.00 -33.02 -9.45
CA ILE A 221 17.15 -31.65 -9.91
C ILE A 221 16.07 -30.84 -9.19
N GLU A 222 16.43 -30.19 -8.08
CA GLU A 222 15.53 -29.24 -7.43
C GLU A 222 15.24 -28.11 -8.42
N PRO A 223 13.96 -27.81 -8.73
CA PRO A 223 13.63 -26.68 -9.55
C PRO A 223 14.06 -25.42 -8.81
N THR A 224 15.13 -24.78 -9.28
CA THR A 224 15.57 -23.47 -8.82
C THR A 224 14.49 -22.46 -9.23
N THR A 225 13.43 -22.36 -8.41
CA THR A 225 12.49 -21.24 -8.49
C THR A 225 13.32 -19.98 -8.26
N SER A 226 13.58 -19.27 -9.35
CA SER A 226 14.40 -18.06 -9.34
C SER A 226 13.91 -17.13 -8.24
N LEU A 227 14.82 -16.74 -7.34
CA LEU A 227 14.57 -15.87 -6.19
C LEU A 227 13.82 -14.58 -6.61
N ASP A 228 14.06 -14.12 -7.84
CA ASP A 228 13.41 -12.96 -8.43
C ASP A 228 11.90 -13.14 -8.62
N SER A 229 11.45 -14.37 -8.92
CA SER A 229 10.02 -14.67 -9.09
C SER A 229 9.27 -14.58 -7.76
N ILE A 230 9.89 -15.01 -6.66
CA ILE A 230 9.33 -14.92 -5.30
C ILE A 230 9.26 -13.45 -4.86
N ILE A 231 10.29 -12.66 -5.15
CA ILE A 231 10.32 -11.22 -4.84
C ILE A 231 9.25 -10.47 -5.64
N LEU A 232 9.05 -10.80 -6.91
CA LEU A 232 8.01 -10.18 -7.75
C LEU A 232 6.59 -10.55 -7.29
N ALA A 233 6.35 -11.82 -6.94
CA ALA A 233 5.05 -12.27 -6.42
C ALA A 233 4.70 -11.59 -5.08
N SER A 234 5.68 -11.49 -4.18
CA SER A 234 5.57 -10.76 -2.90
C SER A 234 5.24 -9.28 -3.11
N GLY A 235 5.88 -8.64 -4.10
CA GLY A 235 5.62 -7.24 -4.45
C GLY A 235 4.18 -7.00 -4.91
N GLY A 236 3.63 -7.88 -5.74
CA GLY A 236 2.26 -7.77 -6.25
C GLY A 236 1.21 -7.80 -5.14
N MET A 237 1.31 -8.73 -4.20
CA MET A 237 0.40 -8.84 -3.05
C MET A 237 0.45 -7.58 -2.16
N SER A 238 1.64 -7.02 -1.97
CA SER A 238 1.84 -5.81 -1.16
C SER A 238 1.16 -4.59 -1.77
N VAL A 239 1.19 -4.45 -3.11
CA VAL A 239 0.50 -3.36 -3.82
C VAL A 239 -1.02 -3.53 -3.74
N GLU A 240 -1.52 -4.75 -3.81
CA GLU A 240 -2.95 -4.99 -3.67
C GLU A 240 -3.44 -4.70 -2.24
N ALA A 241 -2.70 -5.13 -1.22
CA ALA A 241 -2.96 -4.78 0.18
C ALA A 241 -2.90 -3.25 0.40
N LEU A 242 -1.97 -2.56 -0.27
CA LEU A 242 -1.92 -1.10 -0.28
C LEU A 242 -3.24 -0.54 -0.81
N ASN A 243 -3.75 -1.00 -1.94
CA ASN A 243 -4.97 -0.46 -2.55
C ASN A 243 -6.27 -0.81 -1.80
N ARG A 244 -6.29 -1.87 -0.99
CA ARG A 244 -7.48 -2.26 -0.21
C ARG A 244 -7.67 -1.46 1.08
N ALA A 245 -6.59 -0.92 1.65
CA ALA A 245 -6.64 -0.18 2.91
C ALA A 245 -7.18 1.24 2.69
N ASP A 246 -8.49 1.41 2.89
CA ASP A 246 -9.18 2.70 2.77
C ASP A 246 -9.41 3.37 4.12
N SER A 247 -9.36 2.61 5.22
CA SER A 247 -9.58 3.16 6.55
C SER A 247 -8.31 3.79 7.14
N LEU A 248 -8.48 4.84 7.93
CA LEU A 248 -7.37 5.54 8.60
C LEU A 248 -6.57 4.59 9.52
N ARG A 249 -7.26 3.63 10.15
CA ARG A 249 -6.66 2.63 11.05
C ARG A 249 -5.74 1.67 10.31
N GLU A 250 -6.24 1.06 9.22
CA GLU A 250 -5.45 0.13 8.41
C GLU A 250 -4.21 0.80 7.81
N VAL A 251 -4.35 2.06 7.37
CA VAL A 251 -3.24 2.82 6.81
C VAL A 251 -2.15 3.07 7.85
N ILE A 252 -2.52 3.45 9.08
CA ILE A 252 -1.55 3.65 10.16
C ILE A 252 -0.84 2.33 10.48
N THR A 253 -1.58 1.21 10.57
CA THR A 253 -0.96 -0.11 10.77
C THR A 253 0.03 -0.46 9.67
N GLN A 254 -0.27 -0.16 8.40
CA GLN A 254 0.65 -0.39 7.28
C GLN A 254 1.91 0.49 7.34
N ILE A 255 1.80 1.71 7.87
CA ILE A 255 2.94 2.61 8.08
C ILE A 255 3.83 2.04 9.20
N GLU A 256 3.24 1.64 10.33
CA GLU A 256 3.96 1.06 11.48
C GLU A 256 4.67 -0.24 11.12
N ASN A 257 4.04 -1.11 10.33
CA ASN A 257 4.64 -2.35 9.85
C ASN A 257 5.79 -2.13 8.85
N GLY A 258 6.03 -0.88 8.44
CA GLY A 258 7.04 -0.49 7.47
C GLY A 258 6.68 -0.89 6.04
N ASP A 259 5.44 -1.26 5.75
CA ASP A 259 5.04 -1.74 4.42
C ASP A 259 5.10 -0.62 3.39
N VAL A 260 4.72 0.59 3.78
CA VAL A 260 4.86 1.80 2.95
C VAL A 260 6.33 2.07 2.60
N ALA A 261 7.23 1.95 3.57
CA ALA A 261 8.67 2.12 3.36
C ALA A 261 9.28 1.02 2.48
N LYS A 262 8.87 -0.25 2.68
CA LYS A 262 9.27 -1.37 1.83
C LYS A 262 8.83 -1.17 0.38
N ILE A 263 7.58 -0.77 0.15
CA ILE A 263 7.05 -0.51 -1.19
C ILE A 263 7.79 0.67 -1.84
N ARG A 264 8.07 1.75 -1.08
CA ARG A 264 8.88 2.85 -1.61
C ARG A 264 10.30 2.42 -1.96
N LYS A 265 10.92 1.56 -1.15
CA LYS A 265 12.24 1.00 -1.46
C LYS A 265 12.19 0.13 -2.72
N LEU A 266 11.16 -0.67 -2.91
CA LEU A 266 11.06 -1.62 -4.02
C LEU A 266 10.72 -0.96 -5.36
N TYR A 267 9.81 0.02 -5.35
CA TYR A 267 9.26 0.63 -6.57
C TYR A 267 9.66 2.10 -6.77
N GLY A 268 10.05 2.81 -5.72
CA GLY A 268 10.39 4.22 -5.78
C GLY A 268 11.71 4.49 -6.53
N PRO A 269 11.96 5.76 -6.89
CA PRO A 269 13.21 6.16 -7.52
C PRO A 269 14.38 5.92 -6.57
N GLN A 270 15.42 5.24 -7.05
CA GLN A 270 16.70 5.05 -6.35
C GLN A 270 17.82 5.70 -7.18
N LYS A 271 18.89 6.17 -6.54
CA LYS A 271 19.97 6.93 -7.20
C LYS A 271 20.61 6.17 -8.37
N ASP A 272 20.67 4.84 -8.28
CA ASP A 272 21.39 3.99 -9.24
C ASP A 272 20.46 3.08 -10.07
N ARG A 273 19.14 3.32 -10.03
CA ARG A 273 18.15 2.47 -10.70
C ARG A 273 17.10 3.29 -11.45
N ALA A 274 16.82 2.89 -12.67
CA ALA A 274 15.67 3.40 -13.42
C ALA A 274 14.37 3.22 -12.62
N THR A 275 13.51 4.24 -12.62
CA THR A 275 12.26 4.22 -11.87
C THR A 275 11.34 3.11 -12.41
N ASN A 276 10.76 2.32 -11.51
CA ASN A 276 9.84 1.25 -11.90
C ASN A 276 8.59 1.87 -12.56
N PRO A 277 8.10 1.36 -13.71
CA PRO A 277 6.91 1.91 -14.38
C PRO A 277 5.65 1.89 -13.49
N MET A 278 5.54 0.93 -12.56
CA MET A 278 4.42 0.89 -11.60
C MET A 278 4.43 2.05 -10.60
N TRP A 279 5.59 2.69 -10.37
CA TRP A 279 5.72 3.81 -9.45
C TRP A 279 4.74 4.94 -9.80
N ALA A 280 4.54 5.21 -11.09
CA ALA A 280 3.62 6.26 -11.55
C ALA A 280 2.19 6.06 -11.01
N THR A 281 1.76 4.80 -10.88
CA THR A 281 0.43 4.43 -10.39
C THR A 281 0.33 4.52 -8.86
N ILE A 282 1.36 4.05 -8.14
CA ILE A 282 1.30 3.92 -6.67
C ILE A 282 1.86 5.12 -5.90
N LYS A 283 2.65 6.00 -6.55
CA LYS A 283 3.35 7.11 -5.88
C LYS A 283 2.43 8.00 -5.06
N VAL A 284 1.23 8.30 -5.58
CA VAL A 284 0.29 9.22 -4.92
C VAL A 284 -0.21 8.59 -3.62
N THR A 285 -0.56 7.31 -3.64
CA THR A 285 -0.99 6.57 -2.45
C THR A 285 0.13 6.50 -1.42
N ILE A 286 1.35 6.15 -1.83
CA ILE A 286 2.52 6.09 -0.93
C ILE A 286 2.80 7.46 -0.31
N THR A 287 2.89 8.52 -1.12
CA THR A 287 3.18 9.88 -0.62
C THR A 287 2.10 10.38 0.35
N ARG A 288 0.82 10.07 0.10
CA ARG A 288 -0.27 10.43 1.01
C ARG A 288 -0.13 9.74 2.37
N ARG A 289 0.26 8.46 2.38
CA ARG A 289 0.43 7.67 3.60
C ARG A 289 1.68 8.08 4.36
N GLU A 290 2.78 8.32 3.68
CA GLU A 290 4.00 8.86 4.31
C GLU A 290 3.71 10.21 4.98
N ARG A 291 2.98 11.09 4.29
CA ARG A 291 2.55 12.36 4.88
C ARG A 291 1.71 12.16 6.14
N LEU A 292 0.75 11.23 6.11
CA LEU A 292 -0.04 10.88 7.30
C LEU A 292 0.83 10.33 8.44
N GLY A 293 1.82 9.49 8.12
CA GLY A 293 2.79 8.96 9.08
C GLY A 293 3.64 10.05 9.72
N SER A 294 4.08 11.04 8.92
CA SER A 294 4.79 12.22 9.43
C SER A 294 3.92 13.06 10.35
N GLU A 295 2.64 13.23 10.05
CA GLU A 295 1.69 13.93 10.93
C GLU A 295 1.50 13.20 12.26
N LEU A 296 1.33 11.88 12.23
CA LEU A 296 1.21 11.07 13.45
C LEU A 296 2.47 11.18 14.32
N ALA A 297 3.65 11.09 13.72
CA ALA A 297 4.92 11.18 14.43
C ALA A 297 5.19 12.58 15.01
N ASN A 298 4.97 13.63 14.21
CA ASN A 298 5.37 15.00 14.56
C ASN A 298 4.32 15.74 15.39
N GLU A 299 3.03 15.58 15.10
CA GLU A 299 1.96 16.39 15.72
C GLU A 299 1.24 15.65 16.87
N PHE A 300 1.30 14.32 16.88
CA PHE A 300 0.66 13.48 17.89
C PHE A 300 1.66 12.66 18.71
N ASN A 301 2.98 12.87 18.53
CA ASN A 301 4.05 12.14 19.21
C ASN A 301 3.93 10.61 19.07
N GLY A 302 3.31 10.11 17.99
CA GLY A 302 3.03 8.70 17.80
C GLY A 302 1.81 8.16 18.57
N ASP A 303 1.06 8.99 19.29
CA ASP A 303 -0.16 8.59 19.99
C ASP A 303 -1.32 8.36 19.02
N LYS A 304 -1.56 7.09 18.71
CA LYS A 304 -2.63 6.63 17.84
C LYS A 304 -4.02 6.92 18.41
N GLU A 305 -4.20 6.79 19.71
CA GLU A 305 -5.52 6.94 20.33
C GLU A 305 -5.94 8.40 20.30
N TRP A 306 -5.02 9.30 20.62
CA TRP A 306 -5.24 10.73 20.50
C TRP A 306 -5.53 11.12 19.05
N PHE A 307 -4.74 10.62 18.10
CA PHE A 307 -4.96 10.84 16.67
C PHE A 307 -6.35 10.37 16.21
N PHE A 308 -6.77 9.15 16.55
CA PHE A 308 -8.09 8.65 16.15
C PHE A 308 -9.23 9.39 16.82
N THR A 309 -9.07 9.76 18.09
CA THR A 309 -10.06 10.56 18.82
C THR A 309 -10.23 11.93 18.17
N PHE A 310 -9.12 12.58 17.78
CA PHE A 310 -9.13 13.90 17.14
C PHE A 310 -9.87 13.90 15.78
N PHE A 311 -9.69 12.85 14.97
CA PHE A 311 -10.32 12.71 13.65
C PHE A 311 -11.66 11.94 13.68
N THR A 312 -12.18 11.65 14.87
CA THR A 312 -13.52 11.07 15.02
C THR A 312 -14.53 12.21 15.05
N PHE A 313 -15.50 12.18 14.13
CA PHE A 313 -16.61 13.13 14.10
C PHE A 313 -17.94 12.42 14.36
N THR A 314 -18.82 13.12 15.06
CA THR A 314 -20.22 12.74 15.19
C THR A 314 -20.99 13.42 14.05
N PRO A 315 -21.54 12.67 13.09
CA PRO A 315 -22.32 13.28 12.02
C PRO A 315 -23.53 13.99 12.61
N ASP A 316 -23.69 15.29 12.32
CA ASP A 316 -24.86 16.05 12.76
C ASP A 316 -26.14 15.41 12.16
N PRO A 317 -27.07 14.91 12.99
CA PRO A 317 -28.29 14.28 12.51
C PRO A 317 -29.16 15.22 11.65
N SER A 318 -28.95 16.54 11.74
CA SER A 318 -29.70 17.56 11.01
C SER A 318 -29.51 17.52 9.49
N THR A 319 -28.32 17.13 9.02
CA THR A 319 -27.94 17.31 7.59
C THR A 319 -28.26 16.12 6.69
N GLY A 320 -28.71 15.00 7.25
CA GLY A 320 -28.97 13.76 6.52
C GLY A 320 -30.45 13.60 6.16
N LYS A 321 -30.76 13.38 4.87
CA LYS A 321 -32.08 12.86 4.42
C LYS A 321 -32.48 11.69 5.33
N LYS A 322 -33.61 11.84 6.04
CA LYS A 322 -34.23 10.88 6.99
C LYS A 322 -34.05 9.41 6.56
N ARG A 323 -32.89 8.83 6.84
CA ARG A 323 -32.67 7.39 6.85
C ARG A 323 -32.74 7.01 8.30
N LYS A 324 -33.62 6.05 8.60
CA LYS A 324 -33.90 5.49 9.92
C LYS A 324 -32.63 4.76 10.40
N SER A 325 -31.61 5.52 10.79
CA SER A 325 -30.33 4.98 11.25
C SER A 325 -30.38 4.84 12.75
N THR A 326 -30.22 3.59 13.18
CA THR A 326 -29.70 3.17 14.48
C THR A 326 -28.54 4.08 14.87
N GLU A 327 -28.54 4.53 16.13
CA GLU A 327 -27.62 5.43 16.87
C GLU A 327 -26.46 6.14 16.13
N PRO A 328 -26.14 7.40 16.51
CA PRO A 328 -25.01 8.13 15.93
C PRO A 328 -23.67 7.46 16.30
N VAL A 329 -23.27 6.45 15.53
CA VAL A 329 -21.95 5.83 15.63
C VAL A 329 -20.93 6.86 15.19
N ALA A 330 -19.98 7.16 16.07
CA ALA A 330 -18.88 8.06 15.78
C ALA A 330 -18.07 7.51 14.58
N LYS A 331 -17.80 8.36 13.59
CA LYS A 331 -17.12 7.96 12.35
C LYS A 331 -15.79 8.67 12.25
N LEU A 332 -14.77 7.96 11.80
CA LEU A 332 -13.50 8.61 11.45
C LEU A 332 -13.64 9.36 10.13
N HIS A 333 -12.97 10.50 10.02
CA HIS A 333 -12.80 11.18 8.75
C HIS A 333 -12.14 10.24 7.72
N PRO A 334 -12.61 10.22 6.45
CA PRO A 334 -11.97 9.44 5.40
C PRO A 334 -10.51 9.85 5.21
N LEU A 335 -9.62 8.87 5.00
CA LEU A 335 -8.17 9.11 4.79
C LEU A 335 -7.90 10.27 3.83
N ARG A 336 -8.58 10.25 2.67
CA ARG A 336 -8.39 11.26 1.62
C ARG A 336 -8.62 12.67 2.13
N ARG A 337 -9.65 12.87 2.96
CA ARG A 337 -10.03 14.17 3.51
C ARG A 337 -8.98 14.70 4.47
N VAL A 338 -8.51 13.85 5.39
CA VAL A 338 -7.44 14.20 6.32
C VAL A 338 -6.16 14.60 5.58
N VAL A 339 -5.75 13.84 4.57
CA VAL A 339 -4.51 14.13 3.83
C VAL A 339 -4.62 15.36 2.92
N GLU A 340 -5.80 15.61 2.34
CA GLU A 340 -6.06 16.82 1.55
C GLU A 340 -6.15 18.07 2.44
N ALA A 341 -6.55 17.93 3.71
CA ALA A 341 -6.62 19.02 4.68
C ALA A 341 -5.23 19.54 5.13
N ILE A 342 -4.19 18.71 5.16
CA ILE A 342 -2.83 19.09 5.60
C ILE A 342 -2.30 20.37 4.91
N PRO A 343 -2.22 20.45 3.56
CA PRO A 343 -1.74 21.67 2.92
C PRO A 343 -2.65 22.88 3.13
N HIS A 344 -3.95 22.68 3.39
CA HIS A 344 -4.86 23.77 3.73
C HIS A 344 -4.60 24.30 5.13
N ARG A 345 -4.45 23.40 6.11
CA ARG A 345 -4.02 23.71 7.48
C ARG A 345 -2.73 24.51 7.48
N ASP A 346 -1.69 24.03 6.80
CA ASP A 346 -0.38 24.69 6.80
C ASP A 346 -0.46 26.11 6.22
N LYS A 347 -1.25 26.28 5.15
CA LYS A 347 -1.49 27.61 4.56
C LYS A 347 -2.24 28.53 5.51
N ASP A 348 -3.27 28.02 6.18
CA ASP A 348 -4.08 28.80 7.13
C ASP A 348 -3.26 29.20 8.36
N LEU A 349 -2.38 28.31 8.84
CA LEU A 349 -1.44 28.61 9.92
C LEU A 349 -0.37 29.63 9.50
N GLN A 350 0.15 29.56 8.27
CA GLN A 350 1.05 30.58 7.75
C GLN A 350 0.39 31.96 7.68
N MET A 351 -0.89 32.02 7.26
CA MET A 351 -1.64 33.27 7.29
C MET A 351 -1.89 33.75 8.72
N GLU A 352 -2.15 32.83 9.66
CA GLU A 352 -2.29 33.16 11.08
C GLU A 352 -0.99 33.73 11.66
N GLN A 353 0.15 33.09 11.40
CA GLN A 353 1.48 33.55 11.82
C GLN A 353 1.85 34.93 11.25
N SER A 354 1.23 35.34 10.15
CA SER A 354 1.44 36.67 9.55
C SER A 354 0.62 37.80 10.20
N LEU A 355 -0.26 37.50 11.16
CA LEU A 355 -1.02 38.53 11.88
C LEU A 355 -0.10 39.38 12.77
N GLU A 356 -0.41 40.67 12.89
CA GLU A 356 0.36 41.66 13.68
C GLU A 356 0.52 41.23 15.15
N GLU A 357 -0.42 40.46 15.70
CA GLU A 357 -0.35 39.95 17.07
C GLU A 357 0.83 39.00 17.33
N TYR A 358 1.38 38.37 16.29
CA TYR A 358 2.55 37.49 16.37
C TYR A 358 3.81 38.14 15.80
N GLN A 359 3.76 39.41 15.40
CA GLN A 359 4.92 40.12 14.89
C GLN A 359 5.53 40.98 15.99
N ASN A 360 6.83 40.80 16.25
CA ASN A 360 7.63 41.71 17.06
C ASN A 360 8.65 42.38 16.13
N ASP A 361 8.60 43.71 16.02
CA ASP A 361 9.43 44.49 15.09
C ASP A 361 9.38 43.99 13.62
N SER A 362 8.18 43.61 13.15
CA SER A 362 7.93 43.03 11.80
C SER A 362 8.54 41.64 11.56
N VAL A 363 9.04 40.97 12.59
CA VAL A 363 9.53 39.58 12.54
C VAL A 363 8.58 38.69 13.33
N PHE A 364 8.33 37.47 12.82
CA PHE A 364 7.54 36.48 13.55
C PHE A 364 8.17 36.17 14.91
N SER A 365 7.41 36.39 15.99
CA SER A 365 7.80 36.09 17.35
C SER A 365 7.31 34.71 17.75
N GLU A 366 8.23 33.75 17.81
CA GLU A 366 7.96 32.39 18.26
C GLU A 366 7.47 32.37 19.72
N ASP A 367 7.96 33.28 20.57
CA ASP A 367 7.52 33.40 21.97
C ASP A 367 6.04 33.82 22.07
N ALA A 368 5.60 34.79 21.27
CA ALA A 368 4.20 35.21 21.25
C ALA A 368 3.28 34.08 20.75
N TRP A 369 3.73 33.36 19.73
CA TRP A 369 3.02 32.18 19.21
C TRP A 369 2.91 31.08 20.26
N ASN A 370 4.03 30.70 20.88
CA ASN A 370 4.08 29.65 21.89
C ASN A 370 3.29 30.03 23.14
N THR A 371 3.29 31.31 23.54
CA THR A 371 2.48 31.78 24.69
C THR A 371 0.98 31.61 24.43
N LYS A 372 0.52 31.82 23.20
CA LYS A 372 -0.91 31.68 22.86
C LYS A 372 -1.33 30.22 22.63
N TRP A 373 -0.44 29.43 22.05
CA TRP A 373 -0.75 28.07 21.58
C TRP A 373 -0.01 26.97 22.36
N GLU A 374 0.45 27.26 23.57
CA GLU A 374 1.22 26.33 24.40
C GLU A 374 0.49 25.00 24.56
N GLY A 375 1.21 23.90 24.29
CA GLY A 375 0.70 22.54 24.44
C GLY A 375 -0.29 22.08 23.36
N LYS A 376 -0.61 22.92 22.36
CA LYS A 376 -1.50 22.54 21.24
C LYS A 376 -0.69 22.17 20.01
N ASN A 377 -1.12 21.12 19.32
CA ASN A 377 -0.54 20.77 18.02
C ASN A 377 -1.13 21.63 16.89
N LYS A 378 -0.55 21.53 15.68
CA LYS A 378 -1.02 22.35 14.53
C LYS A 378 -2.48 22.11 14.17
N TRP A 379 -2.98 20.89 14.37
CA TRP A 379 -4.37 20.56 14.07
C TRP A 379 -5.35 21.20 15.06
N GLU A 380 -5.01 21.22 16.34
CA GLU A 380 -5.77 21.86 17.40
C GLU A 380 -5.80 23.38 17.22
N ILE A 381 -4.65 23.99 16.91
CA ILE A 381 -4.59 25.42 16.59
C ILE A 381 -5.49 25.73 15.39
N TRP A 382 -5.44 24.92 14.33
CA TRP A 382 -6.26 25.12 13.13
C TRP A 382 -7.77 24.97 13.38
N ARG A 383 -8.15 24.07 14.29
CA ARG A 383 -9.52 23.91 14.77
C ARG A 383 -9.96 25.13 15.58
N GLU A 384 -9.11 25.64 16.46
CA GLU A 384 -9.44 26.75 17.35
C GLU A 384 -9.54 28.10 16.64
N ILE A 385 -8.76 28.33 15.58
CA ILE A 385 -8.95 29.49 14.69
C ILE A 385 -10.23 29.40 13.84
N GLY A 386 -10.96 28.27 13.90
CA GLY A 386 -12.24 28.07 13.21
C GLY A 386 -12.12 27.94 11.69
N LYS A 387 -10.93 27.63 11.16
CA LYS A 387 -10.68 27.47 9.71
C LYS A 387 -10.66 26.01 9.26
N GLU A 388 -10.84 25.06 10.19
CA GLU A 388 -10.82 23.61 9.92
C GLU A 388 -11.80 23.19 8.81
N LYS A 389 -11.26 22.60 7.75
CA LYS A 389 -12.00 22.15 6.55
C LYS A 389 -11.43 20.85 6.00
N TYR A 390 -12.27 19.82 5.96
CA TYR A 390 -11.93 18.49 5.42
C TYR A 390 -12.45 18.29 4.01
#